data_AF-Q5DI45-F1
#
_entry.id   AF-Q5DI45-F1
#
_cell.length_a   1.000
_cell.length_b   1.000
_cell.length_c   1.000
_cell.angle_alpha   90.00
_cell.angle_beta   90.00
_cell.angle_gamma   90.00
#
_symmetry.space_group_name_H-M   'P 1'
#
loop_
_entity.id
_entity.type
_entity.pdbx_description
1 polymer ?
#
loop_
_entity_poly.entity_id
_entity_poly.type
_entity_poly.pdbx_seq_one_letter_code
_entity_poly.pdbx_strand_id
1 'polypeptide(L)'
;MTEGGVIVDYHGCDFFPERWFHIVFVLRTDNGILYKRLETRGYHEKKLQDNIQCEIFQVLYEEAMASYKEEIVHQLPSNEPEQLEDNINQISKWIEQWVKDHNP
;
A
#
# COMPACT_ATOMS: atom_id res chain seq x y z
N MET A 1 -11.38 18.05 -16.82
CA MET A 1 -10.55 16.83 -16.79
C MET A 1 -9.61 16.98 -15.61
N THR A 2 -9.62 16.06 -14.65
CA THR A 2 -8.59 16.03 -13.61
C THR A 2 -7.34 15.36 -14.21
N GLU A 3 -6.18 15.97 -14.03
CA GLU A 3 -4.90 15.40 -14.47
C GLU A 3 -4.60 14.11 -13.68
N GLY A 4 -4.17 13.06 -14.38
CA GLY A 4 -3.76 11.77 -13.79
C GLY A 4 -2.25 11.70 -13.56
N GLY A 5 -1.72 10.48 -13.36
CA GLY A 5 -0.27 10.27 -13.17
C GLY A 5 0.22 10.59 -11.75
N VAL A 6 -0.64 10.40 -10.75
CA VAL A 6 -0.36 10.71 -9.35
C VAL A 6 -0.16 9.42 -8.55
N ILE A 7 0.86 9.40 -7.70
CA ILE A 7 1.06 8.38 -6.66
C ILE A 7 0.60 8.99 -5.33
N VAL A 8 -0.33 8.33 -4.65
CA VAL A 8 -0.85 8.74 -3.34
C VAL A 8 -0.33 7.76 -2.29
N ASP A 9 0.20 8.29 -1.19
CA ASP A 9 0.66 7.50 -0.03
C ASP A 9 -0.15 7.93 1.21
N TYR A 10 -0.91 6.99 1.77
CA TYR A 10 -1.65 7.17 3.01
C TYR A 10 -1.95 5.82 3.67
N HIS A 11 -2.24 5.85 4.98
CA HIS A 11 -2.54 4.67 5.80
C HIS A 11 -4.06 4.45 5.98
N GLY A 12 -4.84 4.85 5.00
CA GLY A 12 -6.30 4.74 4.97
C GLY A 12 -6.79 5.11 3.57
N CYS A 13 -7.92 4.56 3.16
CA CYS A 13 -8.35 4.63 1.77
C CYS A 13 -9.87 4.67 1.56
N ASP A 14 -10.68 4.45 2.61
CA ASP A 14 -12.15 4.43 2.55
C ASP A 14 -12.79 5.77 2.16
N PHE A 15 -12.13 6.89 2.48
CA PHE A 15 -12.63 8.23 2.22
C PHE A 15 -12.26 8.77 0.84
N PHE A 16 -11.37 8.09 0.09
CA PHE A 16 -11.02 8.52 -1.26
C PHE A 16 -12.10 8.12 -2.27
N PRO A 17 -12.40 8.96 -3.27
CA PRO A 17 -13.31 8.56 -4.34
C PRO A 17 -12.75 7.36 -5.11
N GLU A 18 -13.51 6.27 -5.21
CA GLU A 18 -13.09 5.03 -5.87
C GLU A 18 -12.48 5.25 -7.27
N ARG A 19 -13.07 6.18 -8.04
CA ARG A 19 -12.64 6.58 -9.39
C ARG A 19 -11.24 7.20 -9.49
N TRP A 20 -10.56 7.48 -8.37
CA TRP A 20 -9.21 8.07 -8.39
C TRP A 20 -8.13 7.08 -8.78
N PHE A 21 -8.33 5.79 -8.49
CA PHE A 21 -7.25 4.82 -8.54
C PHE A 21 -7.49 3.78 -9.64
N HIS A 22 -6.45 3.58 -10.45
CA HIS A 22 -6.39 2.51 -11.45
C HIS A 22 -5.81 1.21 -10.86
N ILE A 23 -5.07 1.33 -9.75
CA ILE A 23 -4.47 0.23 -8.99
C ILE A 23 -4.24 0.66 -7.54
N VAL A 24 -4.33 -0.28 -6.61
CA VAL A 24 -4.14 -0.05 -5.17
C VAL A 24 -3.16 -1.10 -4.64
N PHE A 25 -2.12 -0.65 -3.94
CA PHE A 25 -1.13 -1.51 -3.32
C PHE A 25 -1.19 -1.39 -1.80
N VAL A 26 -1.38 -2.52 -1.12
CA VAL A 26 -1.33 -2.61 0.35
C VAL A 26 0.01 -3.21 0.72
N LEU A 27 0.94 -2.39 1.23
CA LEU A 27 2.23 -2.88 1.70
C LEU A 27 2.04 -3.68 3.00
N ARG A 28 2.61 -4.87 3.04
CA ARG A 28 2.56 -5.79 4.21
C ARG A 28 3.96 -5.94 4.80
N THR A 29 4.04 -5.95 6.13
CA THR A 29 5.32 -6.14 6.84
C THR A 29 5.11 -7.06 8.04
N ASP A 30 6.03 -8.00 8.22
CA ASP A 30 6.02 -8.93 9.33
C ASP A 30 6.09 -8.16 10.66
N ASN A 31 5.26 -8.54 11.64
CA ASN A 31 5.07 -7.79 12.88
C ASN A 31 6.38 -7.52 13.65
N GLY A 32 7.31 -8.48 13.67
CA GLY A 32 8.60 -8.30 14.35
C GLY A 32 9.48 -7.24 13.68
N ILE A 33 9.41 -7.13 12.36
CA ILE A 33 10.14 -6.13 11.57
C ILE A 33 9.44 -4.78 11.72
N LEU A 34 8.11 -4.75 11.57
CA LEU A 34 7.32 -3.54 11.71
C LEU A 34 7.47 -2.92 13.11
N TYR A 35 7.46 -3.75 14.16
CA TYR A 35 7.66 -3.29 15.54
C TYR A 35 8.99 -2.55 15.68
N LYS A 36 10.10 -3.16 15.23
CA LYS A 36 11.43 -2.54 15.29
C LYS A 36 11.51 -1.23 14.50
N ARG A 37 10.83 -1.15 13.34
CA ARG A 37 10.76 0.07 12.52
C ARG A 37 10.04 1.19 13.26
N LEU A 38 8.90 0.89 13.88
CA LEU A 38 8.11 1.88 14.62
C LEU A 38 8.79 2.29 15.94
N GLU A 39 9.44 1.36 16.63
CA GLU A 39 10.22 1.62 17.84
C GLU A 39 11.39 2.56 17.55
N THR A 40 12.14 2.29 16.47
CA THR A 40 13.23 3.17 15.99
C THR A 40 12.73 4.58 15.63
N ARG A 41 11.46 4.71 15.20
CA ARG A 41 10.81 6.01 14.95
C ARG A 41 10.41 6.75 16.23
N GLY A 42 10.65 6.18 17.42
CA GLY A 42 10.35 6.80 18.71
C GLY A 42 8.86 6.74 19.09
N TYR A 43 8.11 5.76 18.57
CA TYR A 43 6.71 5.60 18.94
C TYR A 43 6.62 5.12 20.41
N HIS A 44 5.69 5.71 21.17
CA HIS A 44 5.41 5.28 22.54
C HIS A 44 4.63 3.97 22.56
N GLU A 45 4.67 3.26 23.69
CA GLU A 45 4.14 1.89 23.84
C GLU A 45 2.70 1.72 23.31
N LYS A 46 1.78 2.61 23.69
CA LYS A 46 0.39 2.56 23.21
C LYS A 46 0.32 2.62 21.68
N LYS A 47 1.00 3.59 21.06
CA LYS A 47 1.00 3.73 19.60
C LYS A 47 1.66 2.54 18.91
N LEU A 48 2.71 1.95 19.49
CA LEU A 48 3.30 0.71 18.99
C LEU A 48 2.28 -0.43 19.00
N GLN A 49 1.61 -0.66 20.13
CA GLN A 49 0.60 -1.71 20.27
C GLN A 49 -0.54 -1.51 19.28
N ASP A 50 -1.09 -0.30 19.17
CA ASP A 50 -2.19 0.02 18.27
C ASP A 50 -1.82 -0.27 16.80
N ASN A 51 -0.63 0.15 16.36
CA ASN A 51 -0.18 -0.06 14.97
C ASN A 51 0.14 -1.53 14.66
N ILE A 52 0.71 -2.26 15.62
CA ILE A 52 1.01 -3.68 15.43
C ILE A 52 -0.28 -4.52 15.43
N GLN A 53 -1.25 -4.17 16.27
CA GLN A 53 -2.58 -4.79 16.22
C GLN A 53 -3.26 -4.49 14.88
N CYS A 54 -3.18 -3.26 14.38
CA CYS A 54 -3.69 -2.89 13.07
C CYS A 54 -3.14 -3.79 11.95
N GLU A 55 -1.82 -4.03 11.94
CA GLU A 55 -1.17 -4.93 10.96
C GLU A 55 -1.57 -6.40 11.15
N ILE A 56 -1.62 -6.89 12.40
CA ILE A 56 -2.04 -8.27 12.72
C ILE A 56 -3.46 -8.54 12.23
N PHE A 57 -4.38 -7.60 12.47
CA PHE A 57 -5.78 -7.71 12.06
C PHE A 57 -5.99 -7.35 10.58
N GLN A 58 -4.94 -6.99 9.85
CA GLN A 58 -5.00 -6.68 8.42
C GLN A 58 -6.01 -5.58 8.08
N VAL A 59 -6.23 -4.64 9.02
CA VAL A 59 -7.31 -3.64 8.93
C VAL A 59 -7.27 -2.89 7.61
N LEU A 60 -6.08 -2.46 7.18
CA LEU A 60 -5.88 -1.70 5.95
C LEU A 60 -6.11 -2.53 4.68
N TYR A 61 -5.80 -3.82 4.74
CA TYR A 61 -6.06 -4.71 3.62
C TYR A 61 -7.56 -4.95 3.46
N GLU A 62 -8.26 -5.22 4.56
CA GLU A 62 -9.72 -5.37 4.55
C GLU A 62 -10.42 -4.08 4.10
N GLU A 63 -9.94 -2.92 4.55
CA GLU A 63 -10.46 -1.61 4.13
C GLU A 63 -10.29 -1.38 2.63
N ALA A 64 -9.11 -1.69 2.06
CA ALA A 64 -8.87 -1.59 0.63
C ALA A 64 -9.77 -2.53 -0.18
N MET A 65 -9.93 -3.77 0.27
CA MET A 65 -10.82 -4.76 -0.35
C MET A 65 -12.30 -4.37 -0.29
N ALA A 66 -12.71 -3.63 0.75
CA ALA A 66 -14.08 -3.12 0.87
C ALA A 66 -14.31 -1.86 0.03
N SER A 67 -13.27 -1.07 -0.23
CA SER A 67 -13.36 0.25 -0.89
C SER A 67 -13.11 0.21 -2.39
N TYR A 68 -12.41 -0.81 -2.88
CA TYR A 68 -12.01 -0.96 -4.28
C TYR A 68 -12.32 -2.36 -4.79
N LYS A 69 -12.35 -2.50 -6.11
CA LYS A 69 -12.55 -3.80 -6.73
C LYS A 69 -11.35 -4.72 -6.48
N GLU A 70 -11.63 -5.97 -6.14
CA GLU A 70 -10.62 -6.98 -5.81
C GLU A 70 -9.54 -7.12 -6.90
N GLU A 71 -9.90 -6.98 -8.18
CA GLU A 71 -8.93 -7.11 -9.27
C GLU A 71 -7.85 -6.03 -9.33
N ILE A 72 -8.06 -4.89 -8.66
CA ILE A 72 -7.09 -3.78 -8.63
C ILE A 72 -6.37 -3.66 -7.27
N VAL A 73 -6.71 -4.48 -6.28
CA VAL A 73 -6.09 -4.45 -4.95
C VAL A 73 -5.03 -5.55 -4.85
N HIS A 74 -3.79 -5.16 -4.59
CA HIS A 74 -2.68 -6.10 -4.49
C HIS A 74 -1.89 -5.90 -3.21
N GLN A 75 -1.53 -7.00 -2.55
CA GLN A 75 -0.62 -6.97 -1.41
C GLN A 75 0.82 -7.08 -1.88
N LEU A 76 1.71 -6.26 -1.32
CA LEU A 76 3.14 -6.32 -1.61
C LEU A 76 3.95 -6.55 -0.32
N PRO A 77 4.85 -7.54 -0.29
CA PRO A 77 5.75 -7.72 0.84
C PRO A 77 6.74 -6.55 0.91
N SER A 78 7.03 -6.06 2.11
CA SER A 78 7.91 -4.90 2.34
C SER A 78 8.78 -5.08 3.59
N ASN A 79 9.36 -6.26 3.76
CA ASN A 79 10.21 -6.62 4.90
C ASN A 79 11.67 -6.23 4.69
N GLU A 80 12.21 -6.49 3.49
CA GLU A 80 13.64 -6.36 3.19
C GLU A 80 13.90 -5.43 1.97
N PRO A 81 15.11 -4.86 1.84
CA PRO A 81 15.46 -4.00 0.70
C PRO A 81 15.26 -4.64 -0.67
N GLU A 82 15.51 -5.94 -0.81
CA GLU A 82 15.32 -6.67 -2.07
C GLU A 82 13.85 -6.63 -2.51
N GLN A 83 12.93 -6.75 -1.56
CA GLN A 83 11.49 -6.67 -1.84
C GLN A 83 11.08 -5.25 -2.24
N LEU A 84 11.73 -4.21 -1.72
CA LEU A 84 11.53 -2.84 -2.19
C LEU A 84 11.93 -2.71 -3.66
N GLU A 85 13.10 -3.25 -4.05
CA GLU A 85 13.56 -3.23 -5.45
C GLU A 85 12.60 -4.00 -6.36
N ASP A 86 12.15 -5.19 -5.94
CA ASP A 86 11.15 -5.98 -6.66
C ASP A 86 9.83 -5.24 -6.82
N ASN A 87 9.33 -4.58 -5.77
CA ASN A 87 8.11 -3.78 -5.80
C ASN A 87 8.24 -2.60 -6.78
N ILE A 88 9.37 -1.88 -6.76
CA ILE A 88 9.64 -0.79 -7.70
C ILE A 88 9.61 -1.32 -9.15
N ASN A 89 10.27 -2.45 -9.40
CA ASN A 89 10.31 -3.06 -10.73
C ASN A 89 8.91 -3.49 -11.21
N GLN A 90 8.11 -4.09 -10.32
CA GLN A 90 6.75 -4.54 -10.65
C GLN A 90 5.83 -3.36 -10.96
N ILE A 91 5.81 -2.34 -10.10
CA ILE A 91 4.97 -1.15 -10.26
C ILE A 91 5.38 -0.38 -11.53
N SER A 92 6.69 -0.24 -11.78
CA SER A 92 7.17 0.47 -12.98
C SER A 92 6.74 -0.25 -14.27
N LYS A 93 6.89 -1.58 -14.33
CA LYS A 93 6.42 -2.37 -15.48
C LYS A 93 4.90 -2.26 -15.67
N TRP A 94 4.14 -2.25 -14.57
CA TRP A 94 2.70 -2.06 -14.63
C TRP A 94 2.34 -0.68 -15.20
N ILE A 95 3.00 0.40 -14.74
CA ILE A 95 2.78 1.76 -15.27
C ILE A 95 3.11 1.82 -16.76
N GLU A 96 4.25 1.27 -17.18
CA GLU A 96 4.64 1.23 -18.60
C GLU A 96 3.60 0.53 -19.48
N GLN A 97 3.08 -0.61 -19.01
CA GLN A 97 2.05 -1.35 -19.74
C GLN A 97 0.72 -0.58 -19.76
N TRP A 98 0.29 -0.04 -18.62
CA TRP A 98 -0.95 0.72 -18.52
C TRP A 98 -0.96 1.94 -19.45
N VAL A 99 0.15 2.67 -19.52
CA VAL A 99 0.30 3.83 -20.42
C VAL A 99 0.20 3.41 -21.88
N LYS A 100 0.82 2.28 -22.28
CA LYS A 100 0.73 1.76 -23.66
C LYS A 100 -0.71 1.38 -24.03
N ASP A 101 -1.42 0.74 -23.12
CA ASP A 101 -2.79 0.25 -23.37
C ASP A 101 -3.82 1.38 -23.45
N HIS A 102 -3.53 2.54 -22.84
CA HIS A 102 -4.47 3.68 -22.75
C HIS A 102 -4.03 4.91 -23.56
N ASN A 103 -2.91 4.83 -24.28
CA ASN A 103 -2.40 5.91 -25.12
C ASN A 103 -1.91 5.36 -26.49
N PRO A 104 -2.86 4.93 -27.36
CA PRO A 104 -2.57 4.30 -28.65
C PRO A 104 -1.99 5.24 -29.70
#